data_AF-A0A3P7J6D5-F1
#
_entry.id   AF-A0A3P7J6D5-F1
#
_cell.length_a   1.000
_cell.length_b   1.000
_cell.length_c   1.000
_cell.angle_alpha   90.00
_cell.angle_beta   90.00
_cell.angle_gamma   90.00
#
_symmetry.space_group_name_H-M   'P 1'
#
loop_
_entity.id
_entity.type
_entity.pdbx_description
1 polymer ?
#
loop_
_entity_poly.entity_id
_entity_poly.type
_entity_poly.pdbx_seq_one_letter_code
_entity_poly.pdbx_strand_id
1 'polypeptide(L)'
;MKVRIDDHPYARIQDYFDQVADKIKAVKDRGGKTLVHCMAGVSRSASLVMIYLVKYERMTLRQAYHYVKSARPVIRPNVGFWKQMVDYEKRFRASFVVILEKFDFLSLKNSLNA
;
A
#
# COMPACT_ATOMS: atom_id res chain seq x y z
N MET A 1 -9.30 -13.65 -5.83
CA MET A 1 -9.63 -13.16 -4.47
C MET A 1 -10.69 -12.09 -4.62
N LYS A 2 -11.72 -12.09 -3.78
CA LYS A 2 -12.78 -11.07 -3.80
C LYS A 2 -12.75 -10.30 -2.48
N VAL A 3 -12.54 -8.99 -2.55
CA VAL A 3 -12.69 -8.08 -1.42
C VAL A 3 -14.14 -7.61 -1.39
N ARG A 4 -14.89 -7.98 -0.35
CA ARG A 4 -16.30 -7.61 -0.20
C ARG A 4 -16.38 -6.29 0.55
N ILE A 5 -16.34 -5.19 -0.20
CA ILE A 5 -16.44 -3.84 0.34
C ILE A 5 -17.18 -2.89 -0.59
N ASP A 6 -18.04 -2.07 -0.01
CA ASP A 6 -18.74 -1.01 -0.71
C ASP A 6 -17.87 0.24 -0.85
N ASP A 7 -18.15 1.05 -1.87
CA ASP A 7 -17.46 2.32 -2.07
C ASP A 7 -18.06 3.41 -1.18
N HIS A 8 -17.97 3.21 0.13
CA HIS A 8 -18.52 4.10 1.14
C HIS A 8 -17.40 4.68 2.03
N PRO A 9 -17.42 5.97 2.40
CA PRO A 9 -16.39 6.56 3.25
C PRO A 9 -16.18 5.88 4.61
N TYR A 10 -17.22 5.27 5.18
CA TYR A 10 -17.14 4.52 6.44
C TYR A 10 -16.76 3.04 6.25
N ALA A 11 -16.70 2.55 5.02
CA ALA A 11 -16.29 1.17 4.78
C ALA A 11 -14.81 0.99 5.10
N ARG A 12 -14.48 -0.10 5.79
CA ARG A 12 -13.14 -0.37 6.32
C ARG A 12 -12.24 -1.03 5.28
N ILE A 13 -11.78 -0.27 4.28
CA ILE A 13 -10.89 -0.81 3.24
C ILE A 13 -9.51 -1.15 3.80
N GLN A 14 -9.09 -0.49 4.89
CA GLN A 14 -7.78 -0.74 5.48
C GLN A 14 -7.60 -2.17 6.00
N ASP A 15 -8.69 -2.87 6.33
CA ASP A 15 -8.64 -4.24 6.82
C ASP A 15 -8.13 -5.22 5.73
N TYR A 16 -8.09 -4.78 4.46
CA TYR A 16 -7.62 -5.57 3.32
C TYR A 16 -6.27 -5.12 2.75
N PHE A 17 -5.70 -4.02 3.25
CA PHE A 17 -4.50 -3.41 2.67
C PHE A 17 -3.32 -4.36 2.58
N ASP A 18 -2.93 -4.97 3.71
CA ASP A 18 -1.80 -5.89 3.75
C ASP A 18 -2.07 -7.15 2.93
N GLN A 19 -3.22 -7.80 3.15
CA GLN A 19 -3.58 -9.03 2.44
C GLN A 19 -3.56 -8.85 0.91
N VAL A 20 -4.07 -7.72 0.41
CA VAL A 20 -4.09 -7.46 -1.04
C VAL A 20 -2.72 -7.08 -1.57
N ALA A 21 -2.00 -6.19 -0.88
CA ALA A 21 -0.65 -5.79 -1.30
C ALA A 21 0.29 -7.00 -1.37
N ASP A 22 0.26 -7.85 -0.36
CA ASP A 22 1.13 -9.04 -0.25
C ASP A 22 0.80 -10.04 -1.35
N LYS A 23 -0.48 -10.19 -1.69
CA LYS A 23 -0.91 -11.05 -2.80
C LYS A 23 -0.44 -10.52 -4.16
N ILE A 24 -0.53 -9.21 -4.40
CA ILE A 24 -0.02 -8.59 -5.64
C ILE A 24 1.49 -8.82 -5.74
N LYS A 25 2.23 -8.59 -4.64
CA LYS A 25 3.68 -8.81 -4.58
C LYS A 25 4.05 -10.26 -4.87
N ALA A 26 3.38 -11.22 -4.23
CA ALA A 26 3.64 -12.64 -4.44
C ALA A 26 3.37 -13.10 -5.88
N VAL A 27 2.41 -12.50 -6.59
CA VAL A 27 2.21 -12.76 -8.02
C VAL A 27 3.34 -12.15 -8.86
N LYS A 28 3.72 -10.89 -8.59
CA LYS A 28 4.83 -10.22 -9.30
C LYS A 28 6.15 -10.97 -9.14
N ASP A 29 6.45 -11.47 -7.94
CA ASP A 29 7.70 -12.19 -7.63
C ASP A 29 7.84 -13.52 -8.37
N ARG A 30 6.71 -14.11 -8.78
CA ARG A 30 6.68 -15.31 -9.63
C ARG A 30 6.66 -14.97 -11.13
N GLY A 31 6.88 -13.71 -11.51
CA GLY A 31 6.81 -13.24 -12.90
C GLY A 31 5.39 -13.09 -13.44
N GLY A 32 4.37 -13.19 -12.59
CA GLY A 32 2.96 -13.07 -12.99
C GLY A 32 2.47 -11.61 -13.07
N LYS A 33 1.25 -11.43 -13.59
CA LYS A 33 0.54 -10.15 -13.64
C LYS A 33 -0.75 -10.23 -12.85
N THR A 34 -1.09 -9.15 -12.12
CA THR A 34 -2.34 -9.05 -11.35
C THR A 34 -3.23 -7.96 -11.94
N LEU A 35 -4.49 -8.31 -12.23
CA LEU A 35 -5.54 -7.33 -12.53
C LEU A 35 -6.31 -7.01 -11.25
N VAL A 36 -6.36 -5.73 -10.87
CA VAL A 36 -7.18 -5.22 -9.76
C VAL A 36 -8.30 -4.36 -10.33
N HIS A 37 -9.55 -4.77 -10.12
CA HIS A 37 -10.71 -4.03 -10.61
C HIS A 37 -11.79 -3.89 -9.53
N CYS A 38 -12.65 -2.89 -9.72
CA CYS A 38 -13.93 -2.75 -9.01
C CYS A 38 -15.01 -2.44 -10.04
N MET A 39 -16.17 -1.92 -9.63
CA MET A 39 -17.27 -1.62 -10.57
C MET A 39 -16.86 -0.55 -11.61
N ALA A 40 -16.40 0.63 -11.16
CA ALA A 40 -16.03 1.74 -12.06
C ALA A 40 -14.51 1.87 -12.30
N GLY A 41 -13.68 1.17 -11.52
CA GLY A 41 -12.24 1.36 -11.53
C GLY A 41 -11.80 2.76 -11.05
N VAL A 42 -12.58 3.43 -10.20
CA VAL A 42 -12.35 4.82 -9.78
C VAL A 42 -11.79 4.92 -8.36
N SER A 43 -12.38 4.19 -7.40
CA SER A 43 -12.10 4.34 -5.97
C SER A 43 -11.47 3.09 -5.36
N ARG A 44 -12.27 2.07 -5.00
CA ARG A 44 -11.81 0.82 -4.32
C ARG A 44 -10.55 0.20 -4.91
N SER A 45 -10.55 -0.09 -6.22
CA SER A 45 -9.41 -0.73 -6.87
C SER A 45 -8.18 0.18 -6.91
N ALA A 46 -8.39 1.48 -7.14
CA ALA A 46 -7.30 2.46 -7.15
C ALA A 46 -6.64 2.56 -5.76
N SER A 47 -7.43 2.58 -4.68
CA SER A 47 -6.92 2.57 -3.31
C SER A 47 -6.03 1.38 -3.02
N LEU A 48 -6.45 0.17 -3.40
CA LEU A 48 -5.68 -1.05 -3.17
C LEU A 48 -4.37 -1.09 -3.98
N VAL A 49 -4.39 -0.59 -5.21
CA VAL A 49 -3.16 -0.45 -6.03
C VAL A 49 -2.21 0.58 -5.41
N MET A 50 -2.73 1.73 -4.97
CA MET A 50 -1.91 2.76 -4.33
C MET A 50 -1.22 2.25 -3.07
N ILE A 51 -1.92 1.46 -2.23
CA ILE A 51 -1.33 0.85 -1.05
C ILE A 51 -0.23 -0.16 -1.39
N TYR A 52 -0.42 -0.96 -2.44
CA TYR A 52 0.65 -1.84 -2.92
C TYR A 52 1.92 -1.05 -3.28
N LEU A 53 1.78 0.07 -3.99
CA LEU A 53 2.92 0.93 -4.35
C LEU A 53 3.61 1.54 -3.12
N VAL A 54 2.81 1.96 -2.12
CA VAL A 54 3.35 2.47 -0.85
C VAL A 54 4.13 1.39 -0.11
N LYS A 55 3.57 0.18 0.00
CA LYS A 55 4.17 -0.92 0.77
C LYS A 55 5.42 -1.51 0.10
N TYR A 56 5.39 -1.71 -1.22
CA TYR A 56 6.39 -2.53 -1.91
C TYR A 56 7.23 -1.81 -2.95
N GLU A 57 6.82 -0.63 -3.41
CA GLU A 57 7.56 0.13 -4.45
C GLU A 57 8.20 1.41 -3.88
N ARG A 58 8.30 1.52 -2.55
CA ARG A 58 8.93 2.65 -1.83
C ARG A 58 8.35 4.02 -2.21
N MET A 59 7.09 4.07 -2.63
CA MET A 59 6.43 5.32 -2.99
C MET A 59 5.79 5.97 -1.77
N THR A 60 5.80 7.30 -1.74
CA THR A 60 4.83 8.04 -0.92
C THR A 60 3.42 7.87 -1.46
N LEU A 61 2.40 8.03 -0.62
CA LEU A 61 0.99 7.97 -1.05
C LEU A 61 0.71 9.02 -2.13
N ARG A 62 1.36 10.18 -2.05
CA ARG A 62 1.32 11.22 -3.09
C ARG A 62 1.92 10.73 -4.40
N GLN A 63 3.11 10.11 -4.37
CA GLN A 63 3.73 9.53 -5.56
C GLN A 63 2.88 8.40 -6.16
N ALA A 64 2.37 7.50 -5.32
CA ALA A 64 1.49 6.41 -5.71
C ALA A 64 0.22 6.95 -6.39
N TYR A 65 -0.39 8.01 -5.85
CA TYR A 65 -1.55 8.66 -6.48
C TYR A 65 -1.22 9.20 -7.87
N HIS A 66 -0.15 9.98 -8.01
CA HIS A 66 0.22 10.55 -9.31
C HIS A 66 0.58 9.46 -10.33
N TYR A 67 1.25 8.40 -9.90
CA TYR A 67 1.58 7.25 -10.74
C TYR A 67 0.31 6.53 -11.25
N VAL A 68 -0.66 6.26 -10.38
CA VAL A 68 -1.91 5.60 -10.82
C VAL A 68 -2.78 6.57 -11.63
N LYS A 69 -2.76 7.88 -11.31
CA LYS A 69 -3.51 8.91 -12.04
C LYS A 69 -3.01 9.08 -13.47
N SER A 70 -1.70 9.02 -13.70
CA SER A 70 -1.14 9.12 -15.05
C SER A 70 -1.54 7.92 -15.92
N ALA A 71 -1.59 6.71 -15.34
CA ALA A 71 -2.06 5.52 -16.03
C ALA A 71 -3.59 5.47 -16.19
N ARG A 72 -4.34 6.04 -15.25
CA ARG A 72 -5.81 6.06 -15.26
C ARG A 72 -6.34 7.40 -14.74
N PRO A 73 -6.59 8.39 -15.64
CA PRO A 73 -6.99 9.74 -15.25
C PRO A 73 -8.30 9.83 -14.46
N VAL A 74 -9.17 8.84 -14.53
CA VAL A 74 -10.47 8.86 -13.83
C VAL A 74 -10.40 8.48 -12.35
N ILE A 75 -9.24 8.04 -11.82
CA ILE A 75 -9.18 7.65 -10.41
C ILE A 75 -9.58 8.80 -9.49
N ARG A 76 -10.36 8.46 -8.47
CA ARG A 76 -10.84 9.35 -7.42
C ARG A 76 -11.30 8.50 -6.23
N PRO A 77 -10.36 7.99 -5.39
CA PRO A 77 -10.73 7.36 -4.13
C PRO A 77 -11.62 8.27 -3.30
N ASN A 78 -12.59 7.69 -2.59
CA ASN A 78 -13.42 8.46 -1.67
C ASN A 78 -12.59 8.97 -0.47
N VAL A 79 -13.08 10.01 0.19
CA VAL A 79 -12.37 10.70 1.29
C VAL A 79 -12.08 9.78 2.49
N GLY A 80 -12.95 8.81 2.76
CA GLY A 80 -12.76 7.84 3.83
C GLY A 80 -11.59 6.91 3.54
N PHE A 81 -11.50 6.39 2.31
CA PHE A 81 -10.37 5.57 1.89
C PHE A 81 -9.07 6.35 1.87
N TRP A 82 -9.10 7.62 1.45
CA TRP A 82 -7.93 8.50 1.54
C TRP A 82 -7.40 8.61 2.97
N LYS A 83 -8.27 8.91 3.94
CA LYS A 83 -7.88 8.98 5.35
C LYS A 83 -7.24 7.67 5.82
N GLN A 84 -7.86 6.55 5.50
CA GLN A 84 -7.35 5.22 5.82
C GLN A 84 -5.97 4.94 5.20
N MET A 85 -5.74 5.35 3.96
CA MET A 85 -4.43 5.21 3.30
C MET A 85 -3.35 6.12 3.93
N VAL A 86 -3.70 7.34 4.32
CA VAL A 86 -2.79 8.25 5.05
C VAL A 86 -2.39 7.62 6.39
N ASP A 87 -3.35 7.08 7.14
CA ASP A 87 -3.09 6.43 8.42
C ASP A 87 -2.27 5.14 8.24
N TYR A 88 -2.44 4.43 7.13
CA TYR A 88 -1.58 3.30 6.76
C TYR A 88 -0.14 3.74 6.47
N GLU A 89 0.05 4.76 5.63
CA GLU A 89 1.38 5.27 5.28
C GLU A 89 2.16 5.75 6.51
N LYS A 90 1.50 6.46 7.43
CA LYS A 90 2.11 6.90 8.71
C LYS A 90 2.63 5.71 9.53
N ARG A 91 1.79 4.68 9.72
CA ARG A 91 2.16 3.46 10.46
C ARG A 91 3.28 2.70 9.76
N PHE A 92 3.20 2.57 8.44
CA PHE A 92 4.20 1.85 7.64
C PHE A 92 5.55 2.56 7.69
N ARG A 93 5.58 3.89 7.55
CA ARG A 93 6.83 4.67 7.69
C ARG A 93 7.40 4.65 9.10
N ALA A 94 6.56 4.81 10.12
CA ALA A 94 7.02 4.69 11.49
C ALA A 94 7.64 3.30 11.74
N SER A 95 6.99 2.24 11.26
CA SER A 95 7.54 0.88 11.33
C SER A 95 8.84 0.74 10.54
N PHE A 96 8.95 1.35 9.37
CA PHE A 96 10.16 1.31 8.56
C PHE A 96 11.34 2.00 9.24
N VAL A 97 11.11 3.19 9.81
CA VAL A 97 12.14 3.93 10.59
C VAL A 97 12.57 3.12 11.81
N VAL A 98 11.62 2.57 12.58
CA VAL A 98 11.96 1.73 13.75
C VAL A 98 12.73 0.46 13.36
N ILE A 99 12.40 -0.15 12.21
CA ILE A 99 13.15 -1.32 11.72
C ILE A 99 14.56 -0.92 11.31
N LEU A 100 14.74 0.21 10.61
CA LEU A 100 16.06 0.71 10.25
C LEU A 100 16.90 1.06 11.48
N GLU A 101 16.33 1.77 12.45
CA GLU A 101 17.03 2.08 13.72
C GLU A 101 17.43 0.79 14.46
N LYS A 102 16.55 -0.22 14.50
CA LYS A 102 16.88 -1.53 15.06
C LYS A 102 18.00 -2.21 14.28
N PHE A 103 17.94 -2.18 12.95
CA PHE A 103 18.95 -2.77 12.08
C PHE A 103 20.32 -2.11 12.26
N ASP A 104 20.37 -0.77 12.30
CA ASP A 104 21.57 0.00 12.56
C ASP A 104 22.15 -0.31 13.95
N PHE A 105 21.30 -0.41 14.98
CA PHE A 105 21.73 -0.76 16.34
C PHE A 105 22.26 -2.20 16.45
N LEU A 106 21.61 -3.16 15.78
CA LEU A 106 22.08 -4.55 15.67
C LEU A 106 23.42 -4.64 14.93
N SER A 107 23.57 -3.88 13.84
CA SER A 107 24.82 -3.77 13.09
C SER A 107 25.96 -3.21 13.95
N LEU A 108 25.69 -2.16 14.72
CA LEU A 108 26.67 -1.58 15.66
C LEU A 108 27.10 -2.57 16.74
N LYS A 109 26.15 -3.32 17.33
CA LYS A 109 26.46 -4.34 18.34
C LYS A 109 27.29 -5.49 17.78
N ASN A 110 27.05 -5.90 16.54
CA ASN A 110 27.84 -6.96 15.92
C ASN A 110 29.27 -6.49 15.60
N SER A 111 29.46 -5.20 15.28
CA SER A 111 30.79 -4.61 15.06
C SER A 111 31.58 -4.37 16.36
N LEU A 112 30.92 -4.26 17.51
CA LEU A 112 31.56 -4.05 18.82
C LEU A 112 31.91 -5.36 19.54
N ASN A 113 31.35 -6.49 19.09
CA ASN A 113 31.58 -7.82 19.66
C ASN A 113 32.43 -8.73 18.74
N ALA A 114 33.08 -8.15 17.73
CA ALA A 114 33.97 -8.84 16.79
C ALA A 114 35.42 -8.39 17.01
#